data_AF-A0A967B9F5-F1
#
_entry.id   AF-A0A967B9F5-F1
#
_cell.length_a   1.000
_cell.length_b   1.000
_cell.length_c   1.000
_cell.angle_alpha   90.00
_cell.angle_beta   90.00
_cell.angle_gamma   90.00
#
_symmetry.space_group_name_H-M   'P 1'
#
loop_
_entity.id
_entity.type
_entity.pdbx_description
1 polymer ?
#
loop_
_entity_poly.entity_id
_entity_poly.type
_entity_poly.pdbx_seq_one_letter_code
_entity_poly.pdbx_strand_id
1 'polypeptide(L)' 'MGGGSLVFLIVMAILVVVPFWRLLPKFGISSWVALVAIILLGALVLLWVMAFRDKIGGGRA' A
#
# COMPACT_ATOMS: atom_id res chain seq x y z
N MET A 1 -20.92 5.46 24.37
CA MET A 1 -20.91 5.43 22.89
C MET A 1 -19.49 5.73 22.41
N GLY A 2 -18.73 4.75 21.94
CA GLY A 2 -17.30 4.96 21.62
C GLY A 2 -16.53 3.73 21.11
N GLY A 3 -17.05 2.52 21.29
CA GLY A 3 -16.43 1.30 20.76
C GLY A 3 -16.58 1.13 19.24
N GLY A 4 -17.69 1.61 18.67
CA GLY A 4 -17.96 1.49 17.22
C GLY A 4 -17.01 2.30 16.35
N SER A 5 -16.54 3.45 16.82
CA SER A 5 -15.58 4.29 16.09
C SER A 5 -14.18 3.67 16.03
N LEU A 6 -13.72 3.03 17.12
CA LEU A 6 -12.40 2.40 17.16
C LEU A 6 -12.33 1.19 16.21
N VAL A 7 -13.36 0.34 16.23
CA VAL A 7 -13.45 -0.81 15.31
C VAL A 7 -13.53 -0.33 13.86
N PHE A 8 -14.33 0.70 13.58
CA PHE A 8 -14.42 1.29 12.25
C PHE A 8 -13.07 1.82 11.74
N LEU A 9 -12.30 2.52 12.60
CA LEU A 9 -10.98 3.03 12.24
C LEU A 9 -9.98 1.90 11.92
N ILE A 10 -10.00 0.81 12.68
CA ILE A 10 -9.13 -0.35 12.43
C ILE A 10 -9.51 -1.02 11.11
N VAL A 11 -10.80 -1.22 10.85
CA VAL A 11 -11.28 -1.80 9.59
C VAL A 11 -10.88 -0.91 8.40
N MET A 12 -11.04 0.41 8.51
CA MET A 12 -10.60 1.36 7.48
C MET A 12 -9.08 1.31 7.26
N ALA A 13 -8.28 1.27 8.33
CA ALA A 13 -6.83 1.14 8.21
C ALA A 13 -6.43 -0.15 7.49
N ILE A 14 -7.07 -1.27 7.79
CA ILE A 14 -6.83 -2.56 7.12
C ILE A 14 -7.22 -2.48 5.64
N LEU A 15 -8.39 -1.91 5.32
CA LEU A 15 -8.83 -1.73 3.93
C LEU A 15 -7.86 -0.89 3.10
N VAL A 16 -7.16 0.07 3.72
CA VAL A 16 -6.13 0.85 3.05
C VAL A 16 -4.80 0.09 2.95
N VAL A 17 -4.36 -0.64 3.97
CA VAL A 17 -3.04 -1.32 3.98
C VAL A 17 -3.02 -2.60 3.13
N VAL A 18 -4.08 -3.40 3.18
CA VAL A 18 -4.21 -4.68 2.46
C VAL A 18 -4.00 -4.56 0.93
N PRO A 19 -4.55 -3.57 0.20
CA PRO A 19 -4.27 -3.44 -1.23
C PRO A 19 -2.78 -3.19 -1.50
N PHE A 20 -2.06 -2.43 -0.66
CA PHE A 20 -0.61 -2.28 -0.81
C PHE A 20 0.13 -3.60 -0.60
N TRP A 21 -0.27 -4.41 0.39
CA TRP A 21 0.29 -5.77 0.58
C TRP A 21 0.07 -6.67 -0.63
N ARG A 22 -1.02 -6.49 -1.37
CA ARG A 22 -1.32 -7.31 -2.56
C ARG A 22 -0.72 -6.75 -3.85
N LEU A 23 -0.49 -5.44 -3.92
CA LEU A 23 0.10 -4.77 -5.07
C LEU A 23 1.63 -4.89 -5.09
N LEU A 24 2.32 -4.63 -3.97
CA LEU A 24 3.79 -4.66 -3.90
C LEU A 24 4.45 -5.96 -4.41
N PRO A 25 3.92 -7.17 -4.12
CA PRO A 25 4.54 -8.42 -4.54
C PRO A 25 4.40 -8.67 -6.05
N LYS A 26 3.28 -8.23 -6.66
CA LYS A 26 3.10 -8.27 -8.13
C LYS A 26 4.14 -7.44 -8.87
N PHE A 27 4.72 -6.53 -8.11
CA PHE A 27 5.67 -5.55 -8.51
C PHE A 27 7.11 -5.96 -8.09
N GLY A 28 7.31 -7.16 -7.52
CA GLY A 28 8.63 -7.63 -7.10
C GLY A 28 9.21 -6.88 -5.89
N ILE A 29 8.39 -6.09 -5.18
CA ILE A 29 8.75 -5.43 -3.93
C ILE A 29 8.29 -6.29 -2.76
N SER A 30 9.14 -6.43 -1.73
CA SER A 30 8.83 -7.18 -0.50
C SER A 30 7.57 -6.63 0.18
N SER A 31 6.64 -7.51 0.57
CA SER A 31 5.38 -7.13 1.27
C SER A 31 5.62 -6.33 2.55
N TRP A 32 6.76 -6.51 3.22
CA TRP A 32 7.14 -5.77 4.42
C TRP A 32 7.27 -4.26 4.16
N VAL A 33 7.56 -3.85 2.92
CA VAL A 33 7.66 -2.44 2.52
C VAL A 33 6.31 -1.72 2.56
N ALA A 34 5.18 -2.44 2.56
CA ALA A 34 3.87 -1.80 2.72
C ALA A 34 3.69 -1.15 4.10
N LEU A 35 4.44 -1.57 5.12
CA LEU A 35 4.40 -0.92 6.43
C LEU A 35 4.82 0.54 6.34
N VAL A 36 5.65 0.90 5.36
CA VAL A 36 6.04 2.29 5.09
C VAL A 36 4.82 3.12 4.65
N ALA A 37 3.79 2.51 4.06
CA ALA A 37 2.54 3.19 3.69
C ALA A 37 1.68 3.62 4.89
N ILE A 38 1.98 3.16 6.10
CA ILE A 38 1.34 3.67 7.33
C ILE A 38 1.70 5.15 7.52
N ILE A 39 2.89 5.55 7.07
CA ILE A 39 3.30 6.95 6.99
C ILE A 39 2.66 7.52 5.72
N LEU A 40 1.84 8.57 5.84
CA LEU A 40 1.13 9.17 4.70
C LEU A 40 2.06 9.49 3.51
N LEU A 41 3.28 9.94 3.79
CA LEU A 41 4.32 10.17 2.79
C LEU A 41 4.86 8.87 2.17
N GLY A 42 5.00 7.82 2.96
CA GLY A 42 5.39 6.51 2.47
C GLY A 42 4.37 5.92 1.50
N ALA A 43 3.07 6.10 1.77
CA ALA A 43 2.02 5.67 0.84
C ALA A 43 2.12 6.40 -0.49
N LEU A 44 2.37 7.72 -0.46
CA LEU A 44 2.58 8.54 -1.65
C LEU A 44 3.79 8.06 -2.46
N VAL A 45 4.91 7.79 -1.79
CA VAL A 45 6.13 7.27 -2.43
C VAL A 45 5.91 5.86 -3.00
N LEU A 46 5.21 4.97 -2.29
CA LEU A 46 4.90 3.63 -2.78
C LEU A 46 4.01 3.69 -4.02
N LEU A 47 2.98 4.55 -4.02
CA LEU A 47 2.14 4.79 -5.19
C LEU A 47 2.95 5.35 -6.36
N TRP A 48 3.85 6.29 -6.10
CA TRP A 48 4.74 6.85 -7.11
C TRP A 48 5.64 5.76 -7.71
N VAL A 49 6.28 4.95 -6.87
CA VAL A 49 7.09 3.82 -7.33
C VAL A 49 6.24 2.84 -8.14
N MET A 50 5.03 2.45 -7.71
CA MET A 50 4.16 1.56 -8.50
C MET A 50 3.75 2.17 -9.85
N ALA A 51 3.35 3.44 -9.88
CA ALA A 51 2.90 4.12 -11.09
C ALA A 51 4.01 4.32 -12.12
N PHE A 52 5.25 4.51 -11.66
CA PHE A 52 6.40 4.72 -12.54
C PHE A 52 7.22 3.46 -12.77
N ARG A 53 7.03 2.38 -11.99
CA ARG A 53 7.81 1.15 -12.20
C ARG A 53 7.43 0.42 -13.48
N ASP A 54 6.22 0.63 -14.00
CA ASP A 54 5.84 0.18 -15.36
C ASP A 54 6.63 0.93 -16.45
N LYS A 55 6.99 2.20 -16.21
CA LYS A 55 7.82 3.00 -17.12
C LYS A 55 9.33 2.75 -16.96
N ILE A 56 9.77 2.27 -15.79
CA ILE A 56 11.17 1.99 -15.48
C ILE A 56 11.54 0.52 -15.80
N GLY A 57 10.57 -0.40 -15.72
CA GLY A 57 10.73 -1.81 -16.07
C GLY A 57 10.19 -2.10 -17.46
N GLY A 58 10.96 -1.82 -18.51
CA GLY A 58 10.67 -2.35 -19.84
C GLY A 58 10.59 -3.88 -19.83
N GLY A 59 9.42 -4.42 -20.17
CA GLY A 59 9.16 -5.85 -20.37
C GLY A 59 8.13 -6.41 -19.38
N ARG A 60 6.95 -6.87 -19.79
CA ARG A 60 6.57 -7.51 -21.05
C ARG A 60 5.08 -7.23 -21.34
N ALA A 61 4.79 -7.08 -22.64
CA ALA A 61 3.48 -7.26 -23.23
C ALA A 61 2.89 -8.65 -22.93
#